data_AF-A0A2B4S6Q8-F1
#
_entry.id   AF-A0A2B4S6Q8-F1
#
_cell.length_a   1.000
_cell.length_b   1.000
_cell.length_c   1.000
_cell.angle_alpha   90.00
_cell.angle_beta   90.00
_cell.angle_gamma   90.00
#
_symmetry.space_group_name_H-M   'P 1'
#
loop_
_entity.id
_entity.type
_entity.pdbx_description
1 polymer ?
#
loop_
_entity_poly.entity_id
_entity_poly.type
_entity_poly.pdbx_seq_one_letter_code
_entity_poly.pdbx_strand_id
1 'polypeptide(L)'
;MNCPTLSPILLFTILCIGGISDCTAVDKGLLFKSFSADHAEGCYIHNKTLGVCFDIQEGFMKLLKANGDEMVLYMDLGPEMFYYHILDQGFIGHGPSFVHVPANIPRSPDALREFLRRSSQNDMKQEDVTRNHYLEAMNELHYVPETHLLKRLSAALGDNSTRLEILQPFHSLCFNLLKASDVEITPELRAAHSMKEAYADYGQERQNRGCTRPQKNNCRGMCGKGCWCWSWFCGDCCWHRGCYEHDLCCKKKPYSSYCLAPIGLTCSGFRYYKKCTKSSSWWKK
;
A
#
# COMPACT_ATOMS: atom_id res chain seq x y z
N MET A 1 -42.62 -16.94 73.38
CA MET A 1 -43.41 -17.65 72.36
C MET A 1 -43.57 -16.73 71.15
N ASN A 2 -43.14 -17.24 69.99
CA ASN A 2 -43.54 -16.96 68.60
C ASN A 2 -43.23 -15.61 67.91
N CYS A 3 -42.29 -15.71 66.95
CA CYS A 3 -42.22 -15.06 65.62
C CYS A 3 -43.57 -15.12 64.85
N PRO A 4 -43.83 -14.40 63.72
CA PRO A 4 -42.85 -14.09 62.67
C PRO A 4 -42.93 -12.73 61.90
N THR A 5 -41.78 -12.40 61.31
CA THR A 5 -41.41 -11.72 60.05
C THR A 5 -42.46 -11.11 59.10
N LEU A 6 -42.15 -9.92 58.56
CA LEU A 6 -41.81 -9.70 57.13
C LEU A 6 -41.15 -8.31 56.87
N SER A 7 -40.04 -8.38 56.14
CA SER A 7 -39.17 -7.32 55.56
C SER A 7 -39.79 -6.69 54.29
N PRO A 8 -39.22 -5.67 53.58
CA PRO A 8 -37.78 -5.37 53.35
C PRO A 8 -37.35 -3.91 53.70
N ILE A 9 -36.15 -3.63 54.24
CA ILE A 9 -34.76 -3.68 53.67
C ILE A 9 -34.50 -2.54 52.67
N LEU A 10 -33.40 -1.80 52.67
CA LEU A 10 -32.30 -1.48 53.60
C LEU A 10 -31.41 -0.49 52.82
N LEU A 11 -30.86 0.51 53.49
CA LEU A 11 -29.73 1.31 53.01
C LEU A 11 -28.56 0.41 52.58
N PHE A 12 -27.93 0.71 51.44
CA PHE A 12 -26.56 0.29 51.16
C PHE A 12 -25.74 1.47 50.65
N THR A 13 -24.86 1.96 51.51
CA THR A 13 -23.62 2.66 51.15
C THR A 13 -22.74 1.71 50.35
N ILE A 14 -22.38 2.07 49.11
CA ILE A 14 -21.38 1.33 48.32
C ILE A 14 -20.07 2.11 48.35
N LEU A 15 -19.11 1.48 49.02
CA LEU A 15 -17.68 1.71 48.99
C LEU A 15 -17.15 1.19 47.63
N CYS A 16 -16.77 2.08 46.72
CA CYS A 16 -16.07 1.66 45.49
C CYS A 16 -14.56 1.67 45.73
N ILE A 17 -14.04 0.58 46.28
CA ILE A 17 -12.63 0.18 46.12
C ILE A 17 -12.61 -0.92 45.08
N GLY A 18 -11.73 -0.81 44.09
CA GLY A 18 -11.28 -1.97 43.30
C GLY A 18 -11.87 -2.04 41.91
N GLY A 19 -11.14 -1.45 40.97
CA GLY A 19 -11.38 -1.58 39.55
C GLY A 19 -10.43 -0.68 38.80
N ILE A 20 -9.12 -0.89 38.99
CA ILE A 20 -8.12 -0.45 38.02
C ILE A 20 -8.53 -1.16 36.73
N SER A 21 -9.32 -0.49 35.90
CA SER A 21 -9.66 -0.99 34.59
C SER A 21 -8.34 -1.10 33.86
N ASP A 22 -7.90 -2.34 33.70
CA ASP A 22 -6.67 -2.72 33.04
C ASP A 22 -6.65 -2.04 31.67
N CYS A 23 -5.97 -0.90 31.59
CA CYS A 23 -5.74 -0.17 30.36
C CYS A 23 -4.56 -0.81 29.65
N THR A 24 -4.58 -2.12 29.46
CA THR A 24 -3.65 -2.79 28.57
C THR A 24 -4.12 -2.48 27.14
N ALA A 25 -3.37 -1.58 26.49
CA ALA A 25 -3.56 -1.26 25.09
C ALA A 25 -3.27 -2.54 24.28
N VAL A 26 -4.32 -3.23 23.84
CA VAL A 26 -4.15 -4.41 23.01
C VAL A 26 -3.83 -3.94 21.59
N ASP A 27 -2.58 -4.14 21.17
CA ASP A 27 -2.24 -4.28 19.75
C ASP A 27 -3.08 -5.45 19.22
N LYS A 28 -3.99 -5.15 18.28
CA LYS A 28 -4.93 -6.14 17.75
C LYS A 28 -4.51 -6.65 16.37
N GLY A 29 -3.46 -6.08 15.77
CA GLY A 29 -3.01 -6.47 14.44
C GLY A 29 -4.12 -6.38 13.39
N LEU A 30 -4.15 -7.36 12.48
CA LEU A 30 -5.09 -7.44 11.38
C LEU A 30 -6.46 -7.96 11.86
N LEU A 31 -7.51 -7.17 11.59
CA LEU A 31 -8.90 -7.51 11.86
C LEU A 31 -9.69 -7.44 10.57
N PHE A 32 -10.20 -8.58 10.10
CA PHE A 32 -11.10 -8.62 8.95
C PHE A 32 -12.52 -8.29 9.37
N LYS A 33 -13.18 -7.47 8.56
CA LYS A 33 -14.64 -7.30 8.55
C LYS A 33 -15.28 -8.24 7.53
N SER A 34 -14.66 -8.37 6.35
CA SER A 34 -15.05 -9.30 5.29
C SER A 34 -13.79 -9.84 4.60
N PHE A 35 -13.80 -11.12 4.24
CA PHE A 35 -12.70 -11.73 3.48
C PHE A 35 -13.21 -12.87 2.61
N SER A 36 -13.02 -12.75 1.30
CA SER A 36 -13.39 -13.70 0.26
C SER A 36 -12.33 -13.73 -0.84
N ALA A 37 -12.57 -14.49 -1.91
CA ALA A 37 -11.65 -14.58 -3.04
C ALA A 37 -11.54 -13.28 -3.86
N ASP A 38 -12.56 -12.45 -3.81
CA ASP A 38 -12.76 -11.25 -4.61
C ASP A 38 -12.82 -9.96 -3.78
N HIS A 39 -12.90 -10.07 -2.45
CA HIS A 39 -13.05 -8.95 -1.53
C HIS A 39 -12.26 -9.14 -0.23
N ALA A 40 -11.59 -8.09 0.22
CA ALA A 40 -10.93 -8.04 1.51
C ALA A 40 -11.19 -6.66 2.15
N GLU A 41 -11.89 -6.65 3.27
CA GLU A 41 -12.21 -5.44 4.04
C GLU A 41 -11.80 -5.64 5.50
N GLY A 42 -11.18 -4.64 6.09
CA GLY A 42 -10.76 -4.72 7.48
C GLY A 42 -9.92 -3.54 7.93
N CYS A 43 -9.29 -3.69 9.08
CA CYS A 43 -8.34 -2.72 9.61
C CYS A 43 -7.13 -3.41 10.23
N TYR A 44 -5.97 -2.78 10.11
CA TYR A 44 -4.80 -3.09 10.93
C TYR A 44 -4.72 -2.08 12.07
N ILE A 45 -4.91 -2.54 13.30
CA ILE A 45 -4.96 -1.69 14.49
C ILE A 45 -3.69 -1.87 15.30
N HIS A 46 -2.85 -0.83 15.32
CA HIS A 46 -1.64 -0.83 16.13
C HIS A 46 -1.91 -0.42 17.58
N ASN A 47 -2.72 0.62 17.79
CA ASN A 47 -3.16 1.06 19.11
C ASN A 47 -4.50 1.84 19.02
N LYS A 48 -4.96 2.43 20.13
CA LYS A 48 -6.26 3.13 20.21
C LYS A 48 -6.40 4.31 19.24
N THR A 49 -5.30 4.94 18.83
CA THR A 49 -5.30 6.16 18.03
C THR A 49 -4.69 5.96 16.64
N LEU A 50 -4.00 4.84 16.41
CA LEU A 50 -3.29 4.56 15.16
C LEU A 50 -3.76 3.23 14.57
N GLY A 51 -4.38 3.32 13.40
CA GLY A 51 -4.81 2.17 12.61
C GLY A 51 -5.07 2.57 11.16
N VAL A 52 -4.95 1.61 10.26
CA VAL A 52 -5.25 1.79 8.84
C VAL A 52 -6.34 0.80 8.44
N CYS A 53 -7.42 1.29 7.86
CA CYS A 53 -8.51 0.49 7.34
C CYS A 53 -8.40 0.37 5.83
N PHE A 54 -8.87 -0.75 5.29
CA PHE A 54 -8.77 -1.08 3.88
C PHE A 54 -10.06 -1.72 3.38
N ASP A 55 -10.36 -1.45 2.12
CA ASP A 55 -11.41 -2.10 1.33
C ASP A 55 -10.82 -2.39 -0.05
N ILE A 56 -10.64 -3.66 -0.37
CA ILE A 56 -9.91 -4.13 -1.55
C ILE A 56 -10.75 -5.14 -2.30
N GLN A 57 -10.96 -4.90 -3.59
CA GLN A 57 -11.60 -5.83 -4.50
C GLN A 57 -10.98 -5.71 -5.90
N GLU A 58 -11.41 -6.54 -6.84
CA GLU A 58 -10.91 -6.41 -8.21
C GLU A 58 -11.18 -5.00 -8.77
N GLY A 59 -10.12 -4.36 -9.28
CA GLY A 59 -10.19 -3.03 -9.88
C GLY A 59 -10.48 -1.89 -8.89
N PHE A 60 -10.54 -2.13 -7.58
CA PHE A 60 -10.82 -1.08 -6.60
C PHE A 60 -10.05 -1.31 -5.30
N MET A 61 -9.51 -0.24 -4.76
CA MET A 61 -8.87 -0.28 -3.45
C MET A 61 -8.98 1.06 -2.78
N LYS A 62 -9.33 1.04 -1.50
CA LYS A 62 -9.43 2.23 -0.66
C LYS A 62 -8.70 2.00 0.64
N LEU A 63 -7.90 2.99 1.05
CA LEU A 63 -7.20 3.03 2.33
C LEU A 63 -7.66 4.24 3.12
N LEU A 64 -7.99 4.00 4.38
CA LEU A 64 -8.55 4.98 5.30
C LEU A 64 -7.71 5.03 6.58
N LYS A 65 -7.63 6.22 7.17
CA LYS A 65 -7.20 6.39 8.55
C LYS A 65 -8.24 5.81 9.50
N ALA A 66 -7.86 5.58 10.76
CA ALA A 66 -8.78 5.07 11.78
C ALA A 66 -10.00 5.98 12.04
N ASN A 67 -9.89 7.28 11.76
CA ASN A 67 -10.99 8.24 11.87
C ASN A 67 -11.92 8.28 10.64
N GLY A 68 -11.63 7.49 9.59
CA GLY A 68 -12.40 7.43 8.35
C GLY A 68 -11.90 8.34 7.23
N ASP A 69 -10.89 9.17 7.45
CA ASP A 69 -10.31 10.02 6.41
C ASP A 69 -9.65 9.17 5.32
N GLU A 70 -9.90 9.51 4.05
CA GLU A 70 -9.28 8.80 2.93
C GLU A 70 -7.80 9.15 2.80
N MET A 71 -6.97 8.11 2.75
CA MET A 71 -5.55 8.25 2.43
C MET A 71 -5.29 8.02 0.96
N VAL A 72 -5.87 6.94 0.43
CA VAL A 72 -5.62 6.50 -0.93
C VAL A 72 -6.86 5.85 -1.52
N LEU A 73 -7.16 6.18 -2.77
CA LEU A 73 -8.17 5.50 -3.56
C LEU A 73 -7.59 5.13 -4.92
N TYR A 74 -7.77 3.87 -5.30
CA TYR A 74 -7.44 3.33 -6.60
C TYR A 74 -8.71 2.80 -7.27
N MET A 75 -8.90 3.15 -8.54
CA MET A 75 -9.98 2.63 -9.37
C MET A 75 -9.47 2.28 -10.75
N ASP A 76 -9.75 1.07 -11.21
CA ASP A 76 -9.57 0.67 -12.60
C ASP A 76 -10.61 1.39 -13.47
N LEU A 77 -10.15 2.09 -14.49
CA LEU A 77 -11.01 2.81 -15.43
C LEU A 77 -11.16 2.07 -16.77
N GLY A 78 -10.47 0.94 -16.95
CA GLY A 78 -10.46 0.12 -18.15
C GLY A 78 -9.04 -0.12 -18.69
N PRO A 79 -8.92 -0.59 -19.94
CA PRO A 79 -7.64 -0.98 -20.52
C PRO A 79 -6.56 0.12 -20.40
N GLU A 80 -5.50 -0.19 -19.66
CA GLU A 80 -4.36 0.71 -19.41
C GLU A 80 -4.72 2.06 -18.79
N MET A 81 -5.90 2.16 -18.15
CA MET A 81 -6.38 3.37 -17.50
C MET A 81 -6.76 3.09 -16.06
N PHE A 82 -6.29 3.95 -15.16
CA PHE A 82 -6.67 3.89 -13.76
C PHE A 82 -6.72 5.28 -13.18
N TYR A 83 -7.50 5.42 -12.12
CA TYR A 83 -7.51 6.59 -11.27
C TYR A 83 -6.82 6.29 -9.96
N TYR A 84 -6.04 7.26 -9.51
CA TYR A 84 -5.28 7.19 -8.29
C TYR A 84 -5.43 8.50 -7.53
N HIS A 85 -6.00 8.43 -6.34
CA HIS A 85 -6.17 9.55 -5.43
C HIS A 85 -5.25 9.33 -4.25
N ILE A 86 -4.46 10.34 -3.90
CA ILE A 86 -3.56 10.33 -2.76
C ILE A 86 -3.89 11.58 -1.96
N LEU A 87 -4.42 11.40 -0.75
CA LEU A 87 -4.91 12.48 0.09
C LEU A 87 -5.96 13.33 -0.65
N ASP A 88 -5.60 14.54 -1.06
CA ASP A 88 -6.45 15.49 -1.79
C ASP A 88 -6.12 15.59 -3.29
N GLN A 89 -5.08 14.89 -3.76
CA GLN A 89 -4.60 14.95 -5.14
C GLN A 89 -5.08 13.76 -5.96
N GLY A 90 -5.71 14.03 -7.11
CA GLY A 90 -6.19 13.02 -8.04
C GLY A 90 -5.34 12.92 -9.30
N PHE A 91 -5.14 11.70 -9.79
CA PHE A 91 -4.33 11.41 -10.97
C PHE A 91 -5.01 10.33 -11.81
N ILE A 92 -4.99 10.49 -13.13
CA ILE A 92 -5.34 9.41 -14.07
C ILE A 92 -4.06 8.94 -14.74
N GLY A 93 -3.77 7.65 -14.63
CA GLY A 93 -2.78 6.99 -15.47
C GLY A 93 -3.46 6.53 -16.75
N HIS A 94 -2.85 6.79 -17.91
CA HIS A 94 -3.25 6.23 -19.20
C HIS A 94 -2.02 5.87 -20.04
N GLY A 95 -1.85 4.58 -20.32
CA GLY A 95 -0.63 4.09 -20.96
C GLY A 95 0.59 4.43 -20.07
N PRO A 96 1.67 5.07 -20.58
CA PRO A 96 2.81 5.55 -19.77
C PRO A 96 2.61 6.93 -19.13
N SER A 97 1.50 7.63 -19.42
CA SER A 97 1.27 9.02 -19.05
C SER A 97 0.45 9.15 -17.76
N PHE A 98 0.63 10.28 -17.08
CA PHE A 98 -0.22 10.71 -15.96
C PHE A 98 -0.86 12.05 -16.25
N VAL A 99 -2.08 12.23 -15.76
CA VAL A 99 -2.80 13.50 -15.82
C VAL A 99 -3.31 13.83 -14.43
N HIS A 100 -2.97 15.01 -13.91
CA HIS A 100 -3.58 15.54 -12.69
C HIS A 100 -5.06 15.84 -12.91
N VAL A 101 -5.89 15.47 -11.92
CA VAL A 101 -7.35 15.65 -11.94
C VAL A 101 -7.74 16.71 -10.91
N PRO A 102 -8.19 17.89 -11.34
CA PRO A 102 -8.65 18.95 -10.46
C PRO A 102 -9.76 18.51 -9.49
N ALA A 103 -9.80 19.12 -8.31
CA ALA A 103 -10.73 18.76 -7.23
C ALA A 103 -12.22 18.96 -7.60
N ASN A 104 -12.53 19.84 -8.56
CA ASN A 104 -13.89 20.08 -9.04
C ASN A 104 -14.41 19.00 -10.00
N ILE A 105 -13.56 18.06 -10.42
CA ILE A 105 -13.97 16.94 -11.27
C ILE A 105 -14.55 15.81 -10.40
N PRO A 106 -15.80 15.37 -10.64
CA PRO A 106 -16.38 14.25 -9.91
C PRO A 106 -15.53 12.98 -10.03
N ARG A 107 -15.41 12.23 -8.93
CA ARG A 107 -14.60 11.01 -8.87
C ARG A 107 -15.33 9.75 -9.38
N SER A 108 -16.47 9.89 -10.04
CA SER A 108 -17.14 8.77 -10.71
C SER A 108 -16.35 8.32 -11.96
N PRO A 109 -16.29 7.01 -12.29
CA PRO A 109 -15.57 6.53 -13.46
C PRO A 109 -15.89 7.26 -14.77
N ASP A 110 -17.17 7.56 -15.04
CA ASP A 110 -17.59 8.20 -16.29
C ASP A 110 -17.12 9.66 -16.39
N ALA A 111 -17.18 10.42 -15.30
CA ALA A 111 -16.66 11.78 -15.24
C ALA A 111 -15.13 11.83 -15.44
N LEU A 112 -14.40 10.88 -14.85
CA LEU A 112 -12.95 10.78 -14.99
C LEU A 112 -12.53 10.45 -16.43
N ARG A 113 -13.24 9.52 -17.08
CA ARG A 113 -13.02 9.19 -18.50
C ARG A 113 -13.31 10.38 -19.41
N GLU A 114 -14.40 11.11 -19.18
CA GLU A 114 -14.75 12.29 -19.97
C GLU A 114 -13.74 13.43 -19.76
N PHE A 115 -13.24 13.63 -18.53
CA PHE A 115 -12.16 14.57 -18.27
C PHE A 115 -10.90 14.21 -19.07
N LEU A 116 -10.44 12.96 -19.02
CA LEU A 116 -9.26 12.50 -19.76
C LEU A 116 -9.41 12.75 -21.27
N ARG A 117 -10.58 12.45 -21.83
CA ARG A 117 -10.89 12.65 -23.26
C ARG A 117 -10.76 14.12 -23.69
N ARG A 118 -11.05 15.07 -22.81
CA ARG A 118 -10.89 16.52 -23.07
C ARG A 118 -9.46 17.00 -22.85
N SER A 119 -8.74 16.41 -21.89
CA SER A 119 -7.40 16.83 -21.49
C SER A 119 -6.28 16.42 -22.44
N SER A 120 -6.52 15.47 -23.35
CA SER A 120 -5.51 14.94 -24.30
C SER A 120 -5.06 15.92 -25.40
N GLN A 121 -5.17 17.25 -25.18
CA GLN A 121 -4.91 18.31 -26.15
C GLN A 121 -3.70 19.22 -25.81
N ASN A 122 -2.98 19.01 -24.69
CA ASN A 122 -1.85 19.89 -24.28
C ASN A 122 -0.68 19.09 -23.65
N ASP A 123 0.50 19.11 -24.28
CA ASP A 123 1.41 17.94 -24.23
C ASP A 123 2.82 18.15 -23.62
N MET A 124 3.09 19.24 -22.88
CA MET A 124 4.40 19.32 -22.17
C MET A 124 4.36 20.07 -20.83
N LYS A 125 3.73 21.25 -20.77
CA LYS A 125 3.54 21.98 -19.50
C LYS A 125 2.71 21.18 -18.49
N GLN A 126 1.81 20.33 -18.98
CA GLN A 126 0.95 19.50 -18.15
C GLN A 126 1.71 18.36 -17.46
N GLU A 127 2.76 17.82 -18.08
CA GLU A 127 3.54 16.71 -17.51
C GLU A 127 4.38 17.18 -16.31
N ASP A 128 5.05 18.33 -16.40
CA ASP A 128 5.84 18.88 -15.29
C ASP A 128 4.95 19.26 -14.10
N VAL A 129 3.80 19.89 -14.36
CA VAL A 129 2.81 20.24 -13.32
C VAL A 129 2.26 18.96 -12.66
N THR A 130 1.89 17.95 -13.46
CA THR A 130 1.41 16.67 -12.92
C THR A 130 2.47 15.98 -12.07
N ARG A 131 3.73 16.02 -12.49
CA ARG A 131 4.86 15.47 -11.72
C ARG A 131 4.99 16.19 -10.37
N ASN A 132 4.91 17.51 -10.35
CA ASN A 132 5.03 18.29 -9.12
C ASN A 132 3.91 17.96 -8.14
N HIS A 133 2.65 17.93 -8.61
CA HIS A 133 1.52 17.52 -7.76
C HIS A 133 1.66 16.10 -7.23
N TYR A 134 2.16 15.17 -8.05
CA TYR A 134 2.42 13.81 -7.59
C TYR A 134 3.49 13.78 -6.49
N LEU A 135 4.62 14.45 -6.69
CA LEU A 135 5.70 14.50 -5.71
C LEU A 135 5.25 15.17 -4.40
N GLU A 136 4.46 16.23 -4.48
CA GLU A 136 3.85 16.90 -3.34
C GLU A 136 2.92 15.95 -2.57
N ALA A 137 1.99 15.27 -3.24
CA ALA A 137 1.10 14.30 -2.60
C ALA A 137 1.86 13.17 -1.89
N MET A 138 2.93 12.67 -2.51
CA MET A 138 3.78 11.64 -1.90
C MET A 138 4.56 12.16 -0.69
N ASN A 139 5.02 13.42 -0.75
CA ASN A 139 5.70 14.08 0.36
C ASN A 139 4.75 14.35 1.54
N GLU A 140 3.50 14.74 1.28
CA GLU A 140 2.50 14.90 2.35
C GLU A 140 2.14 13.55 2.98
N LEU A 141 1.97 12.52 2.16
CA LEU A 141 1.66 11.17 2.64
C LEU A 141 2.76 10.59 3.54
N HIS A 142 4.02 11.00 3.34
CA HIS A 142 5.13 10.63 4.23
C HIS A 142 4.87 11.02 5.68
N TYR A 143 4.22 12.16 5.93
CA TYR A 143 3.94 12.66 7.27
C TYR A 143 2.64 12.09 7.87
N VAL A 144 1.93 11.23 7.15
CA VAL A 144 0.73 10.56 7.64
C VAL A 144 1.14 9.31 8.45
N PRO A 145 0.87 9.26 9.77
CA PRO A 145 1.34 8.17 10.63
C PRO A 145 0.90 6.77 10.18
N GLU A 146 -0.30 6.66 9.61
CA GLU A 146 -0.87 5.42 9.09
C GLU A 146 -0.05 4.85 7.91
N THR A 147 0.67 5.69 7.18
CA THR A 147 1.57 5.26 6.09
C THR A 147 2.63 4.29 6.62
N HIS A 148 3.08 4.47 7.86
CA HIS A 148 4.05 3.57 8.51
C HIS A 148 3.48 2.18 8.81
N LEU A 149 2.15 2.04 8.88
CA LEU A 149 1.49 0.76 9.10
C LEU A 149 1.32 -0.07 7.82
N LEU A 150 1.42 0.55 6.64
CA LEU A 150 1.20 -0.13 5.36
C LEU A 150 2.11 -1.34 5.16
N LYS A 151 3.35 -1.28 5.66
CA LYS A 151 4.27 -2.42 5.62
C LYS A 151 3.74 -3.60 6.45
N ARG A 152 3.25 -3.33 7.66
CA ARG A 152 2.72 -4.37 8.55
C ARG A 152 1.41 -4.93 8.04
N LEU A 153 0.51 -4.07 7.55
CA LEU A 153 -0.72 -4.49 6.90
C LEU A 153 -0.42 -5.38 5.69
N SER A 154 0.51 -4.98 4.81
CA SER A 154 0.91 -5.79 3.67
C SER A 154 1.49 -7.15 4.06
N ALA A 155 2.32 -7.21 5.11
CA ALA A 155 2.85 -8.49 5.59
C ALA A 155 1.73 -9.37 6.17
N ALA A 156 0.90 -8.81 7.04
CA ALA A 156 -0.20 -9.53 7.68
C ALA A 156 -1.22 -10.06 6.65
N LEU A 157 -1.54 -9.28 5.61
CA LEU A 157 -2.40 -9.74 4.52
C LEU A 157 -1.73 -10.87 3.71
N GLY A 158 -0.41 -10.81 3.50
CA GLY A 158 0.33 -11.87 2.81
C GLY A 158 0.38 -13.19 3.61
N ASP A 159 0.57 -13.12 4.93
CA ASP A 159 0.60 -14.31 5.79
C ASP A 159 -0.77 -14.98 5.91
N ASN A 160 -1.85 -14.20 5.83
CA ASN A 160 -3.22 -14.68 5.97
C ASN A 160 -3.90 -14.99 4.63
N SER A 161 -3.22 -14.80 3.49
CA SER A 161 -3.77 -15.01 2.16
C SER A 161 -2.83 -15.84 1.31
N THR A 162 -3.26 -17.05 0.94
CA THR A 162 -2.40 -17.99 0.20
C THR A 162 -2.31 -17.71 -1.30
N ARG A 163 -3.08 -16.73 -1.84
CA ARG A 163 -2.94 -16.06 -3.16
C ARG A 163 -4.28 -15.49 -3.64
N LEU A 164 -4.52 -14.21 -3.37
CA LEU A 164 -5.58 -13.48 -4.07
C LEU A 164 -4.95 -12.45 -5.01
N GLU A 165 -5.21 -12.58 -6.30
CA GLU A 165 -4.74 -11.63 -7.32
C GLU A 165 -5.21 -10.19 -7.02
N ILE A 166 -6.34 -10.05 -6.32
CA ILE A 166 -6.89 -8.76 -5.85
C ILE A 166 -5.96 -7.98 -4.92
N LEU A 167 -5.04 -8.65 -4.22
CA LEU A 167 -4.09 -8.00 -3.30
C LEU A 167 -2.82 -7.51 -4.01
N GLN A 168 -2.55 -7.95 -5.25
CA GLN A 168 -1.35 -7.54 -5.98
C GLN A 168 -1.28 -6.02 -6.25
N PRO A 169 -2.38 -5.34 -6.64
CA PRO A 169 -2.40 -3.88 -6.72
C PRO A 169 -2.09 -3.23 -5.37
N PHE A 170 -2.65 -3.75 -4.28
CA PHE A 170 -2.40 -3.24 -2.93
C PHE A 170 -0.93 -3.39 -2.50
N HIS A 171 -0.34 -4.57 -2.66
CA HIS A 171 1.08 -4.77 -2.34
C HIS A 171 2.00 -3.89 -3.19
N SER A 172 1.67 -3.72 -4.48
CA SER A 172 2.35 -2.78 -5.38
C SER A 172 2.21 -1.34 -4.93
N LEU A 173 1.04 -0.98 -4.40
CA LEU A 173 0.74 0.36 -3.89
C LEU A 173 1.54 0.69 -2.65
N CYS A 174 1.43 -0.14 -1.62
CA CYS A 174 2.16 0.04 -0.36
C CYS A 174 3.65 0.19 -0.64
N PHE A 175 4.17 -0.56 -1.62
CA PHE A 175 5.55 -0.40 -2.06
C PHE A 175 5.85 1.00 -2.62
N ASN A 176 5.07 1.53 -3.56
CA ASN A 176 5.30 2.87 -4.12
C ASN A 176 5.20 3.97 -3.06
N LEU A 177 4.24 3.84 -2.15
CA LEU A 177 4.03 4.79 -1.05
C LEU A 177 5.21 4.78 -0.07
N LEU A 178 5.61 3.59 0.38
CA LEU A 178 6.75 3.44 1.29
C LEU A 178 8.08 3.84 0.63
N LYS A 179 8.26 3.55 -0.67
CA LYS A 179 9.46 3.90 -1.44
C LYS A 179 9.65 5.42 -1.56
N ALA A 180 8.60 6.15 -1.95
CA ALA A 180 8.71 7.58 -2.15
C ALA A 180 8.94 8.35 -0.84
N SER A 181 8.56 7.73 0.28
CA SER A 181 8.61 8.36 1.57
C SER A 181 10.00 8.39 2.24
N ASP A 182 11.01 7.64 1.80
CA ASP A 182 12.33 7.52 2.50
C ASP A 182 12.22 7.35 4.05
N VAL A 183 11.09 6.79 4.51
CA VAL A 183 10.77 6.69 5.94
C VAL A 183 11.72 5.69 6.60
N GLU A 184 12.46 6.15 7.59
CA GLU A 184 13.02 5.24 8.60
C GLU A 184 11.89 4.71 9.47
N ILE A 185 11.34 3.54 9.11
CA ILE A 185 10.31 2.89 9.93
C ILE A 185 10.97 2.54 11.27
N THR A 186 10.41 3.09 12.35
CA THR A 186 10.87 2.83 13.71
C THR A 186 10.92 1.31 13.96
N PRO A 187 11.92 0.79 14.70
CA PRO A 187 12.04 -0.65 14.97
C PRO A 187 10.73 -1.29 15.44
N GLU A 188 9.93 -0.54 16.21
CA GLU A 188 8.67 -0.97 16.83
C GLU A 188 7.50 -1.05 15.84
N LEU A 189 7.61 -0.44 14.65
CA LEU A 189 6.61 -0.46 13.57
C LEU A 189 7.07 -1.27 12.36
N ARG A 190 8.28 -1.81 12.41
CA ARG A 190 8.75 -2.72 11.38
C ARG A 190 8.01 -4.05 11.46
N ALA A 191 7.57 -4.57 10.31
CA ALA A 191 7.14 -5.97 10.23
C ALA A 191 8.32 -6.89 10.60
N ALA A 192 8.05 -8.08 11.16
CA ALA A 192 9.10 -9.06 11.52
C ALA A 192 10.05 -9.36 10.34
N HIS A 193 9.58 -9.25 9.10
CA HIS A 193 10.40 -9.34 7.87
C HIS A 193 11.16 -8.04 7.51
N SER A 194 11.51 -7.19 8.48
CA SER A 194 12.19 -5.92 8.20
C SER A 194 13.71 -6.03 8.14
N MET A 195 14.26 -5.23 7.23
CA MET A 195 15.60 -5.36 6.65
C MET A 195 16.81 -5.25 7.61
N LYS A 196 16.66 -5.03 8.93
CA LYS A 196 17.82 -4.96 9.84
C LYS A 196 18.23 -6.31 10.43
N GLU A 197 17.29 -7.23 10.65
CA GLU A 197 17.61 -8.59 11.14
C GLU A 197 17.98 -9.54 9.99
N ALA A 198 17.58 -9.19 8.77
CA ALA A 198 17.84 -9.97 7.56
C ALA A 198 19.30 -9.99 7.07
N TYR A 199 20.21 -9.20 7.65
CA TYR A 199 21.61 -9.15 7.21
C TYR A 199 22.51 -10.20 7.86
N ALA A 200 22.19 -10.67 9.07
CA ALA A 200 23.06 -11.57 9.82
C ALA A 200 22.66 -13.05 9.69
N ASP A 201 21.37 -13.36 9.56
CA ASP A 201 20.86 -14.73 9.72
C ASP A 201 20.44 -15.43 8.40
N TYR A 202 20.25 -14.67 7.31
CA TYR A 202 19.73 -15.19 6.03
C TYR A 202 20.77 -15.85 5.10
N GLY A 203 21.95 -16.19 5.60
CA GLY A 203 22.99 -16.86 4.80
C GLY A 203 22.61 -18.29 4.41
N GLN A 204 22.06 -19.06 5.35
CA GLN A 204 21.74 -20.49 5.18
C GLN A 204 20.37 -20.73 4.53
N GLU A 205 19.32 -20.00 4.93
CA GLU A 205 17.97 -20.18 4.35
C GLU A 205 17.91 -19.83 2.85
N ARG A 206 18.68 -18.83 2.43
CA ARG A 206 18.77 -18.39 1.04
C ARG A 206 19.40 -19.43 0.12
N GLN A 207 20.36 -20.20 0.63
CA GLN A 207 20.96 -21.33 -0.09
C GLN A 207 20.00 -22.52 -0.17
N ASN A 208 19.23 -22.78 0.89
CA ASN A 208 18.23 -23.86 0.92
C ASN A 208 17.06 -23.64 -0.06
N ARG A 209 16.69 -22.38 -0.35
CA ARG A 209 15.69 -22.05 -1.40
C ARG A 209 16.29 -21.88 -2.80
N GLY A 210 17.59 -22.17 -2.98
CA GLY A 210 18.27 -22.07 -4.28
C GLY A 210 18.52 -20.63 -4.76
N CYS A 211 18.47 -19.64 -3.87
CA CYS A 211 18.53 -18.24 -4.25
C CYS A 211 19.96 -17.71 -4.24
N THR A 212 20.53 -17.45 -5.42
CA THR A 212 21.91 -16.91 -5.52
C THR A 212 22.01 -15.51 -4.92
N ARG A 213 23.05 -15.25 -4.13
CA ARG A 213 23.36 -13.89 -3.63
C ARG A 213 23.86 -13.03 -4.79
N PRO A 214 23.33 -11.81 -5.02
CA PRO A 214 23.79 -10.97 -6.12
C PRO A 214 25.27 -10.64 -5.87
N GLN A 215 26.12 -11.01 -6.81
CA GLN A 215 27.52 -10.58 -6.79
C GLN A 215 27.56 -9.15 -7.32
N LYS A 216 27.83 -8.20 -6.41
CA LYS A 216 27.90 -6.73 -6.58
C LYS A 216 26.57 -6.00 -6.28
N ASN A 217 26.71 -4.74 -5.80
CA ASN A 217 25.70 -3.81 -5.24
C ASN A 217 24.47 -3.47 -6.10
N ASN A 218 24.11 -4.29 -7.08
CA ASN A 218 22.94 -4.10 -7.91
C ASN A 218 21.96 -5.25 -7.64
N CYS A 219 21.25 -5.22 -6.51
CA CYS A 219 20.16 -6.16 -6.21
C CYS A 219 18.91 -5.90 -7.08
N ARG A 220 19.10 -5.72 -8.40
CA ARG A 220 18.03 -5.54 -9.38
C ARG A 220 17.19 -6.82 -9.48
N GLY A 221 15.87 -6.70 -9.37
CA GLY A 221 14.97 -7.85 -9.26
C GLY A 221 15.11 -8.62 -7.96
N MET A 222 15.86 -8.11 -6.97
CA MET A 222 16.08 -8.71 -5.65
C MET A 222 15.90 -7.69 -4.51
N CYS A 223 15.66 -8.16 -3.29
CA CYS A 223 15.49 -7.26 -2.16
C CYS A 223 16.89 -6.75 -1.72
N GLY A 224 16.98 -5.58 -1.12
CA GLY A 224 18.22 -5.09 -0.51
C GLY A 224 18.27 -3.59 -0.31
N LYS A 225 19.31 -3.09 0.35
CA LYS A 225 19.50 -1.65 0.57
C LYS A 225 19.65 -0.92 -0.77
N GLY A 226 18.72 -0.01 -1.08
CA GLY A 226 18.66 0.70 -2.37
C GLY A 226 18.15 -0.14 -3.55
N CYS A 227 17.67 -1.35 -3.27
CA CYS A 227 17.17 -2.31 -4.25
C CYS A 227 15.71 -2.61 -3.97
N TRP A 228 14.93 -2.75 -5.02
CA TRP A 228 13.49 -2.51 -4.96
C TRP A 228 12.65 -3.76 -5.14
N CYS A 229 13.21 -4.98 -4.99
CA CYS A 229 12.36 -6.16 -4.96
C CYS A 229 11.72 -6.35 -3.60
N TRP A 230 10.48 -6.78 -3.70
CA TRP A 230 9.49 -6.74 -2.66
C TRP A 230 9.51 -8.04 -1.87
N SER A 231 10.37 -8.13 -0.86
CA SER A 231 10.44 -9.33 -0.02
C SER A 231 9.10 -9.70 0.62
N TRP A 232 8.24 -8.71 0.85
CA TRP A 232 6.87 -8.91 1.31
C TRP A 232 5.83 -9.13 0.20
N PHE A 233 6.07 -8.72 -1.05
CA PHE A 233 5.14 -9.02 -2.17
C PHE A 233 5.38 -10.42 -2.73
N CYS A 234 6.66 -10.79 -2.92
CA CYS A 234 7.03 -12.11 -3.44
C CYS A 234 7.27 -13.14 -2.34
N GLY A 235 7.21 -12.73 -1.07
CA GLY A 235 7.43 -13.60 0.09
C GLY A 235 8.88 -14.01 0.32
N ASP A 236 9.82 -13.54 -0.51
CA ASP A 236 11.24 -13.83 -0.38
C ASP A 236 12.15 -12.75 -0.99
N CYS A 237 13.45 -12.84 -0.71
CA CYS A 237 14.49 -11.96 -1.21
C CYS A 237 15.22 -12.49 -2.45
N CYS A 238 14.61 -13.41 -3.19
CA CYS A 238 15.18 -14.05 -4.36
C CYS A 238 15.04 -13.17 -5.61
N TRP A 239 15.64 -13.62 -6.71
CA TRP A 239 15.54 -12.90 -7.98
C TRP A 239 14.20 -13.23 -8.64
N HIS A 240 13.43 -12.20 -8.94
CA HIS A 240 12.12 -12.31 -9.58
C HIS A 240 12.11 -11.52 -10.88
N ARG A 241 11.66 -12.18 -11.95
CA ARG A 241 11.67 -11.60 -13.30
C ARG A 241 10.82 -10.33 -13.40
N GLY A 242 9.61 -10.33 -12.83
CA GLY A 242 8.75 -9.16 -12.90
C GLY A 242 9.32 -7.96 -12.16
N CYS A 243 9.95 -8.18 -11.00
CA CYS A 243 10.67 -7.16 -10.25
C CYS A 243 11.85 -6.59 -11.06
N TYR A 244 12.61 -7.46 -11.72
CA TYR A 244 13.70 -7.04 -12.59
C TYR A 244 13.22 -6.19 -13.77
N GLU A 245 12.12 -6.59 -14.42
CA GLU A 245 11.49 -5.87 -15.52
C GLU A 245 10.95 -4.49 -15.07
N HIS A 246 10.33 -4.41 -13.89
CA HIS A 246 9.88 -3.15 -13.30
C HIS A 246 11.05 -2.21 -12.98
N ASP A 247 12.12 -2.71 -12.36
CA ASP A 247 13.33 -1.92 -12.07
C ASP A 247 13.93 -1.28 -13.34
N LEU A 248 13.94 -2.04 -14.44
CA LEU A 248 14.41 -1.54 -15.73
C LEU A 248 13.46 -0.48 -16.31
N CYS A 249 12.15 -0.69 -16.19
CA CYS A 249 11.15 0.30 -16.58
C CYS A 249 11.34 1.61 -15.80
N CYS A 250 11.39 1.55 -14.47
CA CYS A 250 11.55 2.72 -13.61
C CYS A 250 12.89 3.42 -13.81
N LYS A 251 13.98 2.69 -14.06
CA LYS A 251 15.26 3.31 -14.41
C LYS A 251 15.17 4.14 -15.70
N LYS A 252 14.37 3.71 -16.67
CA LYS A 252 14.21 4.39 -17.95
C LYS A 252 13.17 5.51 -17.92
N LYS A 253 12.05 5.30 -17.21
CA LYS A 253 10.91 6.23 -17.13
C LYS A 253 10.40 6.33 -15.69
N PRO A 254 11.12 7.03 -14.80
CA PRO A 254 10.84 7.06 -13.37
C PRO A 254 9.47 7.65 -13.00
N TYR A 255 8.93 8.53 -13.85
CA TYR A 255 7.64 9.19 -13.64
C TYR A 255 6.50 8.63 -14.51
N SER A 256 6.75 7.52 -15.22
CA SER A 256 5.65 6.88 -15.96
C SER A 256 4.66 6.22 -15.01
N SER A 257 3.39 6.17 -15.39
CA SER A 257 2.34 5.36 -14.73
C SER A 257 2.75 3.90 -14.55
N TYR A 258 3.44 3.31 -15.51
CA TYR A 258 3.99 1.96 -15.38
C TYR A 258 5.01 1.82 -14.24
N CYS A 259 5.73 2.90 -13.89
CA CYS A 259 6.65 2.89 -12.77
C CYS A 259 5.93 3.17 -11.45
N LEU A 260 5.15 4.25 -11.39
CA LEU A 260 4.53 4.77 -10.15
C LEU A 260 3.31 3.98 -9.67
N ALA A 261 2.64 3.25 -10.57
CA ALA A 261 1.54 2.36 -10.27
C ALA A 261 1.64 1.12 -11.17
N PRO A 262 2.49 0.14 -10.81
CA PRO A 262 2.85 -0.97 -11.68
C PRO A 262 1.76 -2.05 -11.68
N ILE A 263 0.60 -1.72 -12.24
CA ILE A 263 -0.52 -2.64 -12.42
C ILE A 263 -0.07 -3.78 -13.35
N GLY A 264 -0.53 -5.01 -13.11
CA GLY A 264 -0.16 -6.18 -13.92
C GLY A 264 1.30 -6.65 -13.70
N LEU A 265 1.88 -6.24 -12.59
CA LEU A 265 3.14 -6.72 -12.07
C LEU A 265 2.91 -7.98 -11.23
N THR A 266 3.70 -9.01 -11.49
CA THR A 266 3.75 -10.23 -10.70
C THR A 266 5.21 -10.57 -10.42
N CYS A 267 5.48 -11.55 -9.56
CA CYS A 267 6.85 -12.04 -9.36
C CYS A 267 7.44 -12.66 -10.64
N SER A 268 6.59 -13.28 -11.48
CA SER A 268 7.01 -13.96 -12.70
C SER A 268 7.17 -13.05 -13.92
N GLY A 269 6.58 -11.85 -13.92
CA GLY A 269 6.72 -10.92 -15.04
C GLY A 269 5.98 -9.59 -14.85
N PHE A 270 6.30 -8.62 -15.71
CA PHE A 270 5.63 -7.34 -15.75
C PHE A 270 4.97 -7.12 -17.11
N ARG A 271 3.63 -7.15 -17.14
CA ARG A 271 2.82 -7.08 -18.38
C ARG A 271 3.20 -5.89 -19.26
N TYR A 272 3.49 -4.74 -18.66
CA TYR A 272 3.74 -3.49 -19.39
C TYR A 272 5.22 -3.20 -19.66
N TYR A 273 6.14 -4.11 -19.31
CA TYR A 273 7.58 -3.92 -19.47
C TYR A 273 8.00 -3.48 -20.88
N LYS A 274 7.50 -4.18 -21.91
CA LYS A 274 7.80 -3.85 -23.32
C LYS A 274 7.27 -2.45 -23.70
N LYS A 275 6.08 -2.07 -23.24
CA LYS A 275 5.50 -0.75 -23.52
C LYS A 275 6.25 0.36 -22.80
N CYS A 276 6.65 0.13 -21.55
CA CYS A 276 7.46 1.07 -20.80
C CYS A 276 8.83 1.29 -21.46
N THR A 277 9.51 0.21 -21.85
CA THR A 277 10.87 0.27 -22.40
C THR A 277 10.95 0.63 -23.88
N LYS A 278 9.83 0.63 -24.63
CA LYS A 278 9.79 1.23 -25.96
C LYS A 278 10.22 2.70 -25.89
N SER A 279 11.22 3.04 -26.68
CA SER A 279 11.60 4.42 -26.93
C SER A 279 10.40 5.13 -27.54
N SER A 280 10.01 6.29 -27.01
CA SER A 280 9.13 7.19 -27.75
C SER A 280 9.83 7.47 -29.08
N SER A 281 9.23 7.03 -30.18
CA SER A 281 9.79 7.17 -31.54
C SER A 281 9.87 8.62 -32.02
N TRP A 282 9.66 9.58 -31.13
CA TRP A 282 9.71 11.02 -31.39
C TRP A 282 11.11 11.63 -31.21
N TRP A 283 12.06 10.93 -30.59
CA TRP A 283 13.45 11.40 -30.43
C TRP A 283 14.37 11.07 -31.62
N LYS A 284 13.80 10.94 -32.83
CA LYS A 284 14.55 10.86 -34.09
C LYS A 284 13.88 11.75 -35.13
N LYS A 285 14.02 13.06 -34.99
CA LYS A 285 14.11 14.02 -36.09
C LYS A 285 14.84 15.25 -35.61
#